data_AF-A0A4U0SKF0-F1
#
_entry.id   AF-A0A4U0SKF0-F1
#
_cell.length_a   1.000
_cell.length_b   1.000
_cell.length_c   1.000
_cell.angle_alpha   90.00
_cell.angle_beta   90.00
_cell.angle_gamma   90.00
#
_symmetry.space_group_name_H-M   'P 1'
#
loop_
_entity.id
_entity.type
_entity.pdbx_description
1 polymer ?
#
loop_
_entity_poly.entity_id
_entity_poly.type
_entity_poly.pdbx_seq_one_letter_code
_entity_poly.pdbx_strand_id
1 'polypeptide(L)'
;MPFLKGHGAENDFVIVPDPDGRVELPPATVARLCDRRAGIGGDGLLRVVRSALHPEAAAMAGEAEWFMDYRNGDGSIAEMCGNGIRVFARYLLRAGLAGSGDLAVATRAGIRRVHIAKDAADGTPGDITVDMGRAHLPGGEVTVSVGARAWRARNVSMGNPHAVAFVADLEHAGSLLAAPATAPEGAYPHGVNVEFVVDRGPRHVAVRVHERGSGETRACGTGACAVMVAAARRDGIDPAVTGSPATYTVDMPGGQLVITERVDGTVEMTGPAVIVAEGLVDPAWLDKE
;
A
#
# COMPACT_ATOMS: atom_id res chain seq x y z
N MET A 1 21.34 6.86 -15.42
CA MET A 1 20.87 5.78 -14.51
C MET A 1 19.54 5.24 -15.01
N PRO A 2 19.33 3.92 -15.13
CA PRO A 2 18.03 3.38 -15.55
C PRO A 2 16.94 3.63 -14.51
N PHE A 3 15.72 3.85 -14.98
CA PHE A 3 14.55 3.94 -14.13
C PHE A 3 13.33 3.33 -14.82
N LEU A 4 12.34 2.97 -14.01
CA LEU A 4 10.99 2.72 -14.47
C LEU A 4 10.00 3.55 -13.67
N LYS A 5 8.84 3.80 -14.27
CA LYS A 5 7.69 4.42 -13.63
C LYS A 5 6.58 3.39 -13.52
N GLY A 6 6.03 3.19 -12.34
CA GLY A 6 4.92 2.27 -12.14
C GLY A 6 3.96 2.73 -11.06
N HIS A 7 2.80 2.08 -10.95
CA HIS A 7 1.85 2.35 -9.88
C HIS A 7 1.03 1.11 -9.50
N GLY A 8 0.55 1.08 -8.26
CA GLY A 8 -0.40 0.09 -7.76
C GLY A 8 -1.64 0.81 -7.24
N ALA A 9 -2.77 0.64 -7.91
CA ALA A 9 -3.97 1.45 -7.68
C ALA A 9 -3.66 2.96 -7.63
N GLU A 10 -2.89 3.43 -8.62
CA GLU A 10 -2.50 4.83 -8.80
C GLU A 10 -1.69 5.51 -7.68
N ASN A 11 -1.25 4.75 -6.68
CA ASN A 11 -0.10 5.12 -5.85
C ASN A 11 1.18 4.79 -6.63
N ASP A 12 1.94 5.82 -7.01
CA ASP A 12 2.94 5.75 -8.08
C ASP A 12 4.39 5.88 -7.59
N PHE A 13 5.30 5.14 -8.23
CA PHE A 13 6.68 4.97 -7.78
C PHE A 13 7.68 5.16 -8.90
N VAL A 14 8.81 5.79 -8.58
CA VAL A 14 10.03 5.69 -9.38
C VAL A 14 10.73 4.40 -8.96
N ILE A 15 11.05 3.52 -9.90
CA ILE A 15 11.71 2.24 -9.66
C ILE A 15 13.15 2.34 -10.17
N VAL A 16 14.12 2.06 -9.32
CA VAL A 16 15.54 2.08 -9.66
C VAL A 16 16.10 0.66 -9.60
N PRO A 17 16.36 0.03 -10.75
CA PRO A 17 17.11 -1.23 -10.82
C PRO A 17 18.52 -1.04 -10.27
N ASP A 18 18.88 -1.80 -9.23
CA ASP A 18 20.23 -1.80 -8.69
C ASP A 18 20.60 -3.19 -8.11
N PRO A 19 20.55 -4.26 -8.92
CA PRO A 19 20.76 -5.63 -8.43
C PRO A 19 22.15 -5.83 -7.81
N ASP A 20 23.13 -5.03 -8.21
CA ASP A 20 24.52 -5.09 -7.74
C ASP A 20 24.82 -4.14 -6.57
N GLY A 21 23.82 -3.38 -6.10
CA GLY A 21 23.95 -2.50 -4.93
C GLY A 21 24.91 -1.31 -5.13
N ARG A 22 25.05 -0.80 -6.36
CA ARG A 22 26.05 0.22 -6.74
C ARG A 22 25.49 1.63 -6.78
N VAL A 23 24.17 1.81 -6.76
CA VAL A 23 23.54 3.12 -6.86
C VAL A 23 23.41 3.74 -5.48
N GLU A 24 24.02 4.91 -5.29
CA GLU A 24 23.79 5.75 -4.13
C GLU A 24 22.56 6.64 -4.33
N LEU A 25 21.65 6.61 -3.36
CA LEU A 25 20.40 7.39 -3.37
C LEU A 25 20.27 8.16 -2.06
N PRO A 26 21.02 9.26 -1.88
CA PRO A 26 20.82 10.11 -0.71
C PRO A 26 19.39 10.70 -0.73
N PRO A 27 18.82 11.06 0.44
CA PRO A 27 17.45 11.56 0.53
C PRO A 27 17.14 12.70 -0.44
N ALA A 28 18.05 13.64 -0.61
CA ALA A 28 17.89 14.76 -1.56
C ALA A 28 17.73 14.29 -3.02
N THR A 29 18.50 13.29 -3.45
CA THR A 29 18.36 12.72 -4.81
C THR A 29 17.03 12.00 -4.98
N VAL A 30 16.57 11.26 -3.96
CA VAL A 30 15.25 10.63 -3.98
C VAL A 30 14.15 11.69 -4.10
N ALA A 31 14.22 12.74 -3.27
CA ALA A 31 13.25 13.83 -3.32
C ALA A 31 13.19 14.51 -4.69
N ARG A 32 14.37 14.77 -5.29
CA ARG A 32 14.47 15.33 -6.64
C ARG A 32 13.89 14.40 -7.71
N LEU A 33 14.14 13.09 -7.64
CA LEU A 33 13.58 12.12 -8.59
C LEU A 33 12.05 12.03 -8.47
N CYS A 34 11.54 12.08 -7.25
CA CYS A 34 10.11 12.01 -6.94
C CYS A 34 9.36 13.32 -7.17
N ASP A 35 10.06 14.46 -7.33
CA ASP A 35 9.42 15.73 -7.67
C ASP A 35 8.69 15.64 -9.02
N ARG A 36 7.39 15.97 -9.02
CA ARG A 36 6.51 15.83 -10.20
C ARG A 36 6.74 16.88 -11.29
N ARG A 37 7.47 17.95 -11.02
CA ARG A 37 7.72 19.06 -11.96
C ARG A 37 9.15 19.05 -12.49
N ALA A 38 10.11 18.88 -11.60
CA ALA A 38 11.54 18.94 -11.88
C ALA A 38 12.19 17.57 -12.06
N GLY A 39 11.52 16.49 -11.61
CA GLY A 39 11.98 15.12 -11.69
C GLY A 39 11.11 14.24 -12.58
N ILE A 40 11.09 12.94 -12.24
CA ILE A 40 10.24 11.94 -12.90
C ILE A 40 8.82 11.98 -12.31
N GLY A 41 8.72 12.32 -11.02
CA GLY A 41 7.48 12.32 -10.27
C GLY A 41 7.18 10.95 -9.66
N GLY A 42 6.73 10.91 -8.40
CA GLY A 42 6.18 9.73 -7.73
C GLY A 42 5.96 9.95 -6.24
N ASP A 43 5.02 9.22 -5.65
CA ASP A 43 4.78 9.23 -4.20
C ASP A 43 5.98 8.67 -3.40
N GLY A 44 6.82 7.86 -4.05
CA GLY A 44 8.10 7.42 -3.50
C GLY A 44 8.99 6.68 -4.51
N LEU A 45 10.10 6.14 -4.01
CA LEU A 45 11.11 5.45 -4.79
C LEU A 45 11.32 4.02 -4.29
N LEU A 46 11.33 3.07 -5.22
CA LEU A 46 11.61 1.65 -4.98
C LEU A 46 12.96 1.29 -5.60
N ARG A 47 14.02 1.20 -4.78
CA ARG A 47 15.30 0.65 -5.24
C ARG A 47 15.25 -0.88 -5.15
N VAL A 48 15.59 -1.53 -6.25
CA VAL A 48 15.54 -2.99 -6.40
C VAL A 48 16.94 -3.55 -6.30
N VAL A 49 17.30 -4.04 -5.11
CA VAL A 49 18.65 -4.49 -4.78
C VAL A 49 18.60 -5.91 -4.20
N ARG A 50 19.64 -6.70 -4.42
CA ARG A 50 19.78 -8.01 -3.77
C ARG A 50 19.94 -7.83 -2.27
N SER A 51 19.19 -8.59 -1.48
CA SER A 51 19.21 -8.50 0.00
C SER A 51 20.62 -8.66 0.56
N ALA A 52 21.41 -9.57 0.00
CA ALA A 52 22.80 -9.82 0.43
C ALA A 52 23.74 -8.62 0.27
N LEU A 53 23.39 -7.65 -0.58
CA LEU A 53 24.22 -6.47 -0.89
C LEU A 53 23.74 -5.20 -0.17
N HIS A 54 22.65 -5.27 0.60
CA HIS A 54 22.14 -4.14 1.36
C HIS A 54 22.34 -4.37 2.87
N PRO A 55 23.00 -3.46 3.62
CA PRO A 55 23.29 -3.67 5.04
C PRO A 55 22.04 -3.97 5.90
N GLU A 56 20.93 -3.29 5.63
CA GLU A 56 19.66 -3.48 6.36
C GLU A 56 18.95 -4.81 6.03
N ALA A 57 19.34 -5.50 4.94
CA ALA A 57 18.66 -6.70 4.45
C ALA A 57 19.53 -7.94 4.39
N ALA A 58 20.84 -7.82 4.63
CA ALA A 58 21.79 -8.93 4.53
C ALA A 58 21.39 -10.12 5.42
N ALA A 59 20.82 -9.86 6.60
CA ALA A 59 20.31 -10.89 7.50
C ALA A 59 19.11 -11.68 6.95
N MET A 60 18.34 -11.11 6.02
CA MET A 60 17.18 -11.73 5.38
C MET A 60 17.52 -12.46 4.07
N ALA A 61 18.77 -12.36 3.59
CA ALA A 61 19.18 -12.85 2.27
C ALA A 61 19.05 -14.38 2.09
N GLY A 62 19.02 -15.15 3.18
CA GLY A 62 18.79 -16.60 3.14
C GLY A 62 17.33 -16.99 2.82
N GLU A 63 16.38 -16.06 3.01
CA GLU A 63 14.95 -16.31 2.83
C GLU A 63 14.34 -15.46 1.69
N ALA A 64 14.87 -14.27 1.44
CA ALA A 64 14.40 -13.36 0.39
C ALA A 64 15.59 -12.80 -0.42
N GLU A 65 15.66 -13.16 -1.70
CA GLU A 65 16.74 -12.71 -2.62
C GLU A 65 16.73 -11.20 -2.84
N TRP A 66 15.54 -10.60 -2.90
CA TRP A 66 15.32 -9.22 -3.27
C TRP A 66 14.86 -8.38 -2.09
N PHE A 67 15.49 -7.21 -1.92
CA PHE A 67 15.12 -6.21 -0.94
C PHE A 67 14.46 -5.01 -1.62
N MET A 68 13.26 -4.67 -1.14
CA MET A 68 12.56 -3.46 -1.51
C MET A 68 13.06 -2.32 -0.63
N ASP A 69 14.13 -1.64 -1.08
CA ASP A 69 14.62 -0.42 -0.45
C ASP A 69 13.69 0.75 -0.80
N TYR A 70 12.62 0.89 0.00
CA TYR A 70 11.58 1.90 -0.18
C TYR A 70 11.92 3.21 0.57
N ARG A 71 11.75 4.34 -0.13
CA ARG A 71 11.80 5.70 0.42
C ARG A 71 10.58 6.50 -0.02
N ASN A 72 10.07 7.36 0.86
CA ASN A 72 9.01 8.30 0.53
C ASN A 72 9.51 9.36 -0.48
N GLY A 73 8.59 10.06 -1.11
CA GLY A 73 8.89 11.11 -2.10
C GLY A 73 9.66 12.31 -1.56
N ASP A 74 9.77 12.49 -0.24
CA ASP A 74 10.62 13.49 0.41
C ASP A 74 12.04 12.96 0.72
N GLY A 75 12.33 11.70 0.38
CA GLY A 75 13.59 11.02 0.64
C GLY A 75 13.70 10.34 2.00
N SER A 76 12.70 10.48 2.87
CA SER A 76 12.66 9.80 4.17
C SER A 76 12.53 8.28 4.01
N ILE A 77 13.05 7.52 4.99
CA ILE A 77 12.97 6.07 5.01
C ILE A 77 11.53 5.64 5.26
N ALA A 78 11.07 4.66 4.49
CA ALA A 78 9.78 4.03 4.70
C ALA A 78 9.95 2.52 4.91
N GLU A 79 9.17 1.98 5.84
CA GLU A 79 9.36 0.60 6.27
C GLU A 79 8.75 -0.41 5.30
N MET A 80 7.54 -0.11 4.80
CA MET A 80 6.77 -0.94 3.89
C MET A 80 5.70 -0.11 3.18
N CYS A 81 5.32 -0.52 1.96
CA CYS A 81 4.12 -0.04 1.30
C CYS A 81 3.49 -1.19 0.50
N GLY A 82 2.24 -1.54 0.84
CA GLY A 82 1.53 -2.65 0.21
C GLY A 82 1.27 -2.43 -1.29
N ASN A 83 1.12 -1.18 -1.73
CA ASN A 83 1.04 -0.85 -3.16
C ASN A 83 2.42 -0.94 -3.83
N GLY A 84 3.45 -0.40 -3.16
CA GLY A 84 4.83 -0.43 -3.65
C GLY A 84 5.36 -1.84 -3.87
N ILE A 85 5.09 -2.78 -2.96
CA ILE A 85 5.57 -4.17 -3.10
C ILE A 85 4.90 -4.92 -4.27
N ARG A 86 3.65 -4.62 -4.62
CA ARG A 86 3.04 -5.15 -5.86
C ARG A 86 3.77 -4.62 -7.10
N VAL A 87 4.07 -3.32 -7.13
CA VAL A 87 4.83 -2.70 -8.23
C VAL A 87 6.24 -3.27 -8.32
N PHE A 88 6.90 -3.49 -7.18
CA PHE A 88 8.21 -4.13 -7.08
C PHE A 88 8.19 -5.56 -7.63
N ALA A 89 7.23 -6.39 -7.21
CA ALA A 89 7.08 -7.75 -7.71
C ALA A 89 6.77 -7.78 -9.21
N ARG A 90 5.94 -6.84 -9.70
CA ARG A 90 5.69 -6.70 -11.15
C ARG A 90 6.96 -6.33 -11.91
N TYR A 91 7.80 -5.46 -11.36
CA TYR A 91 9.09 -5.15 -11.95
C TYR A 91 10.00 -6.38 -12.01
N LEU A 92 10.09 -7.16 -10.92
CA LEU A 92 10.90 -8.38 -10.90
C LEU A 92 10.47 -9.39 -11.96
N LEU A 93 9.15 -9.59 -12.13
CA LEU A 93 8.60 -10.42 -13.21
C LEU A 93 9.00 -9.86 -14.59
N ARG A 94 8.77 -8.56 -14.82
CA ARG A 94 9.09 -7.89 -16.09
C ARG A 94 10.57 -7.98 -16.46
N ALA A 95 11.45 -7.87 -15.48
CA ALA A 95 12.89 -7.91 -15.66
C ALA A 95 13.45 -9.35 -15.77
N GLY A 96 12.60 -10.38 -15.65
CA GLY A 96 13.05 -11.78 -15.64
C GLY A 96 13.85 -12.16 -14.38
N LEU A 97 13.70 -11.39 -13.31
CA LEU A 97 14.37 -11.58 -12.01
C LEU A 97 13.55 -12.45 -11.06
N ALA A 98 12.27 -12.68 -11.36
CA ALA A 98 11.38 -13.63 -10.71
C ALA A 98 10.38 -14.19 -11.74
N GLY A 99 9.80 -15.36 -11.46
CA GLY A 99 8.70 -15.94 -12.25
C GLY A 99 7.33 -15.75 -11.58
N SER A 100 6.27 -16.17 -12.26
CA SER A 100 4.94 -16.31 -11.62
C SER A 100 5.00 -17.33 -10.48
N GLY A 101 4.22 -17.12 -9.42
CA GLY A 101 4.18 -17.96 -8.24
C GLY A 101 4.58 -17.20 -6.97
N ASP A 102 5.00 -17.95 -5.95
CA ASP A 102 5.35 -17.39 -4.64
C ASP A 102 6.74 -16.77 -4.65
N LEU A 103 6.85 -15.60 -4.02
CA LEU A 103 8.05 -14.80 -3.88
C LEU A 103 8.14 -14.25 -2.47
N ALA A 104 9.30 -14.39 -1.83
CA ALA A 104 9.62 -13.69 -0.60
C ALA A 104 10.38 -12.40 -0.94
N VAL A 105 9.92 -11.27 -0.40
CA VAL A 105 10.57 -9.96 -0.57
C VAL A 105 10.98 -9.44 0.79
N ALA A 106 12.25 -9.11 0.95
CA ALA A 106 12.75 -8.43 2.14
C ALA A 106 12.27 -6.97 2.13
N THR A 107 11.81 -6.50 3.28
CA THR A 107 11.45 -5.10 3.53
C THR A 107 11.99 -4.71 4.91
N ARG A 108 12.04 -3.41 5.22
CA ARG A 108 12.43 -2.96 6.57
C ARG A 108 11.43 -3.40 7.64
N ALA A 109 10.18 -3.65 7.27
CA ALA A 109 9.17 -4.27 8.13
C ALA A 109 9.23 -5.82 8.16
N GLY A 110 10.37 -6.42 7.77
CA GLY A 110 10.57 -7.86 7.67
C GLY A 110 10.21 -8.44 6.30
N ILE A 111 10.25 -9.76 6.18
CA ILE A 111 9.96 -10.48 4.93
C ILE A 111 8.45 -10.48 4.68
N ARG A 112 8.06 -10.21 3.43
CA ARG A 112 6.68 -10.29 2.95
C ARG A 112 6.55 -11.38 1.91
N ARG A 113 5.49 -12.18 2.05
CA ARG A 113 5.10 -13.17 1.04
C ARG A 113 4.26 -12.49 -0.02
N VAL A 114 4.63 -12.72 -1.27
CA VAL A 114 3.97 -12.20 -2.45
C VAL A 114 3.65 -13.37 -3.37
N HIS A 115 2.48 -13.36 -3.97
CA HIS A 115 2.11 -14.30 -5.03
C HIS A 115 1.86 -13.52 -6.32
N ILE A 116 2.56 -13.90 -7.39
CA ILE A 116 2.41 -13.31 -8.72
C ILE A 116 1.58 -14.28 -9.57
N ALA A 117 0.34 -13.92 -9.87
CA ALA A 117 -0.50 -14.73 -10.74
C ALA A 117 0.08 -14.78 -12.16
N LYS A 118 -0.23 -15.84 -12.91
CA LYS A 118 0.09 -15.92 -14.33
C LYS A 118 -0.75 -14.92 -15.10
N ASP A 119 -0.17 -14.38 -16.18
CA ASP A 119 -0.93 -13.61 -17.15
C ASP A 119 -2.05 -14.47 -17.75
N ALA A 120 -3.17 -13.84 -18.02
CA ALA A 120 -4.30 -14.48 -18.68
C ALA A 120 -3.94 -14.80 -20.14
N ALA A 121 -4.67 -15.75 -20.73
CA ALA A 121 -4.45 -16.18 -22.11
C ALA A 121 -4.64 -15.06 -23.14
N ASP A 122 -5.39 -14.01 -22.79
CA ASP A 122 -5.61 -12.82 -23.61
C ASP A 122 -4.51 -11.74 -23.45
N GLY A 123 -3.47 -12.02 -22.66
CA GLY A 123 -2.38 -11.08 -22.38
C GLY A 123 -2.65 -10.10 -21.25
N THR A 124 -3.79 -10.20 -20.55
CA THR A 124 -4.05 -9.41 -19.35
C THR A 124 -3.05 -9.79 -18.25
N PRO A 125 -2.27 -8.83 -17.71
CA PRO A 125 -1.28 -9.17 -16.71
C PRO A 125 -1.89 -9.71 -15.42
N GLY A 126 -1.29 -10.76 -14.86
CA GLY A 126 -1.78 -11.41 -13.64
C GLY A 126 -1.69 -10.50 -12.41
N ASP A 127 -2.70 -10.54 -11.54
CA ASP A 127 -2.71 -9.80 -10.29
C ASP A 127 -1.61 -10.26 -9.32
N ILE A 128 -1.28 -9.39 -8.37
CA ILE A 128 -0.28 -9.66 -7.33
C ILE A 128 -0.95 -9.62 -5.97
N THR A 129 -0.81 -10.71 -5.23
CA THR A 129 -1.28 -10.86 -3.85
C THR A 129 -0.14 -10.65 -2.88
N VAL A 130 -0.38 -9.91 -1.80
CA VAL A 130 0.62 -9.57 -0.77
C VAL A 130 0.05 -9.96 0.59
N ASP A 131 0.87 -10.63 1.40
CA ASP A 131 0.60 -10.84 2.82
C ASP A 131 0.79 -9.52 3.58
N MET A 132 -0.32 -8.99 4.10
CA MET A 132 -0.39 -7.73 4.84
C MET A 132 -0.30 -7.93 6.36
N GLY A 133 -0.04 -9.14 6.81
CA GLY A 133 -0.04 -9.51 8.22
C GLY A 133 -1.46 -9.63 8.78
N ARG A 134 -1.61 -9.33 10.07
CA ARG A 134 -2.87 -9.53 10.80
C ARG A 134 -3.42 -8.18 11.22
N ALA A 135 -4.74 -8.03 11.09
CA ALA A 135 -5.43 -6.89 11.66
C ALA A 135 -5.54 -7.04 13.18
N HIS A 136 -5.39 -5.94 13.89
CA HIS A 136 -5.73 -5.82 15.30
C HIS A 136 -6.93 -4.89 15.45
N LEU A 137 -7.91 -5.27 16.27
CA LEU A 137 -9.06 -4.43 16.61
C LEU A 137 -8.92 -4.00 18.08
N PRO A 138 -8.39 -2.81 18.37
CA PRO A 138 -8.19 -2.33 19.75
C PRO A 138 -9.48 -2.21 20.57
N GLY A 139 -10.65 -2.26 19.91
CA GLY A 139 -11.93 -1.96 20.52
C GLY A 139 -12.11 -0.45 20.76
N GLY A 140 -13.05 -0.11 21.64
CA GLY A 140 -13.46 1.26 21.91
C GLY A 140 -14.45 1.82 20.89
N GLU A 141 -15.34 2.69 21.35
CA GLU A 141 -16.24 3.44 20.46
C GLU A 141 -15.52 4.69 19.97
N VAL A 142 -15.25 4.74 18.67
CA VAL A 142 -14.69 5.92 18.00
C VAL A 142 -15.78 6.57 17.16
N THR A 143 -15.80 7.89 17.16
CA THR A 143 -16.64 8.68 16.24
C THR A 143 -15.76 9.49 15.31
N VAL A 144 -16.08 9.47 14.02
CA VAL A 144 -15.47 10.34 13.00
C VAL A 144 -16.48 11.41 12.63
N SER A 145 -16.04 12.67 12.54
CA SER A 145 -16.90 13.80 12.23
C SER A 145 -16.33 14.68 11.12
N VAL A 146 -17.22 15.12 10.21
CA VAL A 146 -16.93 16.08 9.15
C VAL A 146 -18.04 17.13 9.14
N GLY A 147 -17.70 18.38 9.46
CA GLY A 147 -18.68 19.44 9.67
C GLY A 147 -19.68 19.07 10.77
N ALA A 148 -20.98 19.15 10.46
CA ALA A 148 -22.06 18.78 11.39
C ALA A 148 -22.42 17.27 11.39
N ARG A 149 -21.74 16.46 10.56
CA ARG A 149 -22.01 15.02 10.45
C ARG A 149 -21.04 14.23 11.32
N ALA A 150 -21.55 13.16 11.92
CA ALA A 150 -20.77 12.26 12.77
C ALA A 150 -21.19 10.80 12.54
N TRP A 151 -20.23 9.90 12.53
CA TRP A 151 -20.44 8.47 12.33
C TRP A 151 -19.65 7.67 13.35
N ARG A 152 -20.27 6.60 13.86
CA ARG A 152 -19.53 5.56 14.58
C ARG A 152 -18.55 4.91 13.61
N ALA A 153 -17.29 4.82 14.02
CA ALA A 153 -16.22 4.23 13.25
C ALA A 153 -15.66 3.01 13.98
N ARG A 154 -15.18 2.03 13.21
CA ARG A 154 -14.43 0.89 13.75
C ARG A 154 -12.95 1.25 13.81
N ASN A 155 -12.33 1.03 14.97
CA ASN A 155 -10.89 1.16 15.16
C ASN A 155 -10.20 -0.13 14.71
N VAL A 156 -9.36 -0.03 13.68
CA VAL A 156 -8.61 -1.16 13.12
C VAL A 156 -7.14 -0.74 12.99
N SER A 157 -6.22 -1.65 13.28
CA SER A 157 -4.79 -1.45 13.07
C SER A 157 -4.26 -2.53 12.14
N MET A 158 -3.55 -2.11 11.10
CA MET A 158 -2.76 -2.98 10.22
C MET A 158 -1.25 -2.80 10.49
N GLY A 159 -0.89 -2.39 11.71
CA GLY A 159 0.42 -1.85 12.08
C GLY A 159 0.41 -0.31 12.22
N ASN A 160 -0.52 0.34 11.52
CA ASN A 160 -0.86 1.76 11.65
C ASN A 160 -2.38 1.92 11.90
N PRO A 161 -2.81 3.02 12.55
CA PRO A 161 -4.20 3.18 12.98
C PRO A 161 -5.15 3.62 11.86
N HIS A 162 -6.33 3.01 11.81
CA HIS A 162 -7.42 3.28 10.87
C HIS A 162 -8.76 3.45 11.61
N ALA A 163 -9.54 4.44 11.18
CA ALA A 163 -10.88 4.73 11.66
C ALA A 163 -11.87 4.56 10.50
N VAL A 164 -12.53 3.40 10.46
CA VAL A 164 -13.43 3.03 9.35
C VAL A 164 -14.87 3.43 9.65
N ALA A 165 -15.35 4.47 8.98
CA ALA A 165 -16.70 5.01 9.10
C ALA A 165 -17.59 4.58 7.92
N PHE A 166 -18.65 3.84 8.21
CA PHE A 166 -19.66 3.51 7.20
C PHE A 166 -20.63 4.67 7.04
N VAL A 167 -20.76 5.16 5.81
CA VAL A 167 -21.57 6.33 5.46
C VAL A 167 -22.59 5.98 4.38
N ALA A 168 -23.62 6.82 4.23
CA ALA A 168 -24.61 6.66 3.16
C ALA A 168 -24.13 7.16 1.79
N ASP A 169 -23.16 8.08 1.77
CA ASP A 169 -22.61 8.70 0.55
C ASP A 169 -21.14 9.11 0.79
N LEU A 170 -20.27 8.87 -0.20
CA LEU A 170 -18.86 9.27 -0.17
C LEU A 170 -18.68 10.79 -0.26
N GLU A 171 -19.65 11.54 -0.77
CA GLU A 171 -19.64 13.01 -0.74
C GLU A 171 -19.65 13.54 0.70
N HIS A 172 -20.17 12.77 1.66
CA HIS A 172 -20.17 13.17 3.07
C HIS A 172 -18.78 13.29 3.70
N ALA A 173 -17.76 12.69 3.08
CA ALA A 173 -16.37 12.86 3.50
C ALA A 173 -15.88 14.32 3.29
N GLY A 174 -16.59 15.13 2.51
CA GLY A 174 -16.21 16.51 2.22
C GLY A 174 -14.94 16.60 1.37
N SER A 175 -14.18 17.67 1.56
CA SER A 175 -12.96 17.92 0.78
C SER A 175 -11.74 17.11 1.21
N LEU A 176 -11.75 16.58 2.44
CA LEU A 176 -10.62 15.87 3.06
C LEU A 176 -9.27 16.61 3.00
N LEU A 177 -9.27 17.93 2.78
CA LEU A 177 -8.08 18.78 2.83
C LEU A 177 -7.53 18.94 4.25
N ALA A 178 -8.41 18.85 5.24
CA ALA A 178 -8.07 18.79 6.66
C ALA A 178 -8.45 17.42 7.22
N ALA A 179 -7.72 16.97 8.23
CA ALA A 179 -8.01 15.72 8.91
C ALA A 179 -9.43 15.75 9.51
N PRO A 180 -10.25 14.72 9.29
CA PRO A 180 -11.53 14.57 9.98
C PRO A 180 -11.33 14.54 11.50
N ALA A 181 -12.28 15.12 12.23
CA ALA A 181 -12.22 15.11 13.69
C ALA A 181 -12.58 13.71 14.20
N THR A 182 -11.89 13.27 15.26
CA THR A 182 -12.18 11.98 15.92
C THR A 182 -12.48 12.16 17.40
N ALA A 183 -13.43 11.40 17.93
CA ALA A 183 -13.76 11.35 19.35
C ALA A 183 -13.66 9.91 19.89
N PRO A 184 -13.31 9.72 21.18
CA PRO A 184 -12.91 10.76 22.14
C PRO A 184 -11.59 11.44 21.77
N GLU A 185 -11.36 12.65 22.29
CA GLU A 185 -10.07 13.32 22.14
C GLU A 185 -8.95 12.43 22.71
N GLY A 186 -7.84 12.34 21.99
CA GLY A 186 -6.73 11.46 22.37
C GLY A 186 -6.93 9.98 22.03
N ALA A 187 -8.04 9.58 21.39
CA ALA A 187 -8.19 8.20 20.87
C ALA A 187 -7.04 7.81 19.91
N TYR A 188 -6.50 8.80 19.20
CA TYR A 188 -5.38 8.65 18.28
C TYR A 188 -4.30 9.70 18.58
N PRO A 189 -3.43 9.48 19.59
CA PRO A 189 -2.45 10.47 20.03
C PRO A 189 -1.40 10.79 18.97
N HIS A 190 -1.20 9.86 18.03
CA HIS A 190 -0.29 10.01 16.90
C HIS A 190 -1.05 10.22 15.59
N GLY A 191 -2.32 10.62 15.61
CA GLY A 191 -3.17 10.74 14.42
C GLY A 191 -3.61 9.38 13.86
N VAL A 192 -4.49 9.43 12.85
CA VAL A 192 -5.18 8.25 12.30
C VAL A 192 -5.51 8.42 10.81
N ASN A 193 -5.56 7.31 10.09
CA ASN A 193 -6.14 7.27 8.74
C ASN A 193 -7.65 7.12 8.84
N VAL A 194 -8.42 7.91 8.09
CA VAL A 194 -9.87 7.90 8.18
C VAL A 194 -10.46 7.44 6.86
N GLU A 195 -11.15 6.29 6.88
CA GLU A 195 -11.82 5.70 5.73
C GLU A 195 -13.33 5.92 5.81
N PHE A 196 -13.90 6.55 4.76
CA PHE A 196 -15.34 6.68 4.57
C PHE A 196 -15.81 5.64 3.56
N VAL A 197 -16.71 4.76 3.99
CA VAL A 197 -17.06 3.55 3.24
C VAL A 197 -18.55 3.54 2.89
N VAL A 198 -18.87 3.24 1.63
CA VAL A 198 -20.23 2.96 1.14
C VAL A 198 -20.32 1.56 0.58
N ASP A 199 -21.48 0.92 0.74
CA ASP A 199 -21.74 -0.38 0.10
C ASP A 199 -22.03 -0.20 -1.40
N ARG A 200 -21.49 -1.12 -2.21
CA ARG A 200 -21.74 -1.22 -3.66
C ARG A 200 -22.45 -2.53 -4.04
N GLY A 201 -22.50 -3.49 -3.13
CA GLY A 201 -23.17 -4.75 -3.28
C GLY A 201 -22.69 -5.77 -2.26
N PRO A 202 -23.12 -7.04 -2.36
CA PRO A 202 -22.64 -8.10 -1.50
C PRO A 202 -21.11 -8.23 -1.58
N ARG A 203 -20.42 -8.06 -0.44
CA ARG A 203 -18.95 -8.13 -0.34
C ARG A 203 -18.22 -7.16 -1.27
N HIS A 204 -18.82 -6.01 -1.56
CA HIS A 204 -18.25 -4.98 -2.42
C HIS A 204 -18.55 -3.60 -1.83
N VAL A 205 -17.49 -2.84 -1.56
CA VAL A 205 -17.56 -1.50 -0.99
C VAL A 205 -16.72 -0.52 -1.80
N ALA A 206 -17.03 0.77 -1.69
CA ALA A 206 -16.18 1.84 -2.18
C ALA A 206 -15.74 2.74 -1.02
N VAL A 207 -14.53 3.29 -1.13
CA VAL A 207 -13.91 4.07 -0.05
C VAL A 207 -13.28 5.36 -0.55
N ARG A 208 -13.37 6.42 0.25
CA ARG A 208 -12.45 7.57 0.23
C ARG A 208 -11.66 7.59 1.53
N VAL A 209 -10.40 7.99 1.47
CA VAL A 209 -9.50 7.98 2.63
C VAL A 209 -8.84 9.33 2.82
N HIS A 210 -8.73 9.77 4.06
CA HIS A 210 -7.76 10.77 4.48
C HIS A 210 -6.63 10.07 5.22
N GLU A 211 -5.44 10.05 4.62
CA GLU A 211 -4.26 9.48 5.25
C GLU A 211 -3.57 10.49 6.15
N ARG A 212 -3.20 10.03 7.34
CA ARG A 212 -2.46 10.81 8.32
C ARG A 212 -1.18 11.35 7.69
N GLY A 213 -1.06 12.67 7.64
CA GLY A 213 0.13 13.37 7.14
C GLY A 213 0.16 13.58 5.63
N SER A 214 -0.77 12.98 4.88
CA SER A 214 -0.82 13.08 3.41
C SER A 214 -2.08 13.76 2.88
N GLY A 215 -3.19 13.72 3.62
CA GLY A 215 -4.47 14.21 3.13
C GLY A 215 -5.24 13.14 2.36
N GLU A 216 -6.10 13.55 1.43
CA GLU A 216 -6.78 12.59 0.55
C GLU A 216 -5.81 11.94 -0.43
N THR A 217 -5.75 10.61 -0.41
CA THR A 217 -4.95 9.82 -1.35
C THR A 217 -5.86 9.00 -2.25
N ARG A 218 -5.32 8.59 -3.41
CA ARG A 218 -6.09 7.78 -4.37
C ARG A 218 -6.17 6.32 -3.98
N ALA A 219 -5.22 5.81 -3.20
CA ALA A 219 -5.24 4.45 -2.70
C ALA A 219 -4.40 4.31 -1.42
N CYS A 220 -4.92 3.54 -0.47
CA CYS A 220 -4.22 3.16 0.75
C CYS A 220 -4.37 1.64 0.96
N GLY A 221 -3.27 0.89 0.82
CA GLY A 221 -3.33 -0.58 0.90
C GLY A 221 -3.74 -1.10 2.29
N THR A 222 -3.16 -0.52 3.36
CA THR A 222 -3.56 -0.84 4.73
C THR A 222 -4.96 -0.34 5.06
N GLY A 223 -5.39 0.78 4.49
CA GLY A 223 -6.76 1.30 4.59
C GLY A 223 -7.78 0.35 3.96
N ALA A 224 -7.53 -0.16 2.75
CA ALA A 224 -8.38 -1.17 2.13
C ALA A 224 -8.46 -2.45 2.96
N CYS A 225 -7.35 -2.87 3.58
CA CYS A 225 -7.33 -4.00 4.50
C CYS A 225 -8.19 -3.76 5.74
N ALA A 226 -8.05 -2.58 6.37
CA ALA A 226 -8.84 -2.18 7.52
C ALA A 226 -10.35 -2.12 7.20
N VAL A 227 -10.69 -1.59 6.02
CA VAL A 227 -12.07 -1.52 5.52
C VAL A 227 -12.68 -2.90 5.37
N MET A 228 -11.97 -3.85 4.74
CA MET A 228 -12.47 -5.21 4.59
C MET A 228 -12.72 -5.86 5.94
N VAL A 229 -11.76 -5.77 6.88
CA VAL A 229 -11.92 -6.36 8.22
C VAL A 229 -13.11 -5.72 8.94
N ALA A 230 -13.23 -4.39 8.91
CA ALA A 230 -14.36 -3.68 9.50
C ALA A 230 -15.72 -4.09 8.89
N ALA A 231 -15.77 -4.30 7.58
CA ALA A 231 -16.97 -4.73 6.86
C ALA A 231 -17.33 -6.19 7.19
N ALA A 232 -16.35 -7.10 7.22
CA ALA A 232 -16.57 -8.49 7.59
C ALA A 232 -17.14 -8.61 9.02
N ARG A 233 -16.64 -7.82 9.98
CA ARG A 233 -17.19 -7.78 11.35
C ARG A 233 -18.57 -7.13 11.42
N ARG A 234 -18.86 -6.13 10.58
CA ARG A 234 -20.20 -5.53 10.47
C ARG A 234 -21.22 -6.54 9.93
N ASP A 235 -20.81 -7.33 8.95
CA ASP A 235 -21.69 -8.24 8.22
C ASP A 235 -21.80 -9.62 8.89
N GLY A 236 -21.15 -9.81 10.04
CA GLY A 236 -21.22 -11.04 10.83
C GLY A 236 -20.45 -12.22 10.23
N ILE A 237 -19.50 -11.96 9.34
CA ILE A 237 -18.71 -12.97 8.62
C ILE A 237 -17.24 -12.96 9.03
N ASP A 238 -17.02 -12.79 10.32
CA ASP A 238 -15.71 -12.95 10.95
C ASP A 238 -15.13 -14.34 10.64
N PRO A 239 -13.96 -14.46 9.98
CA PRO A 239 -13.37 -15.75 9.65
C PRO A 239 -13.07 -16.63 10.86
N ALA A 240 -12.75 -16.02 12.01
CA ALA A 240 -12.49 -16.76 13.25
C ALA A 240 -13.77 -17.41 13.83
N VAL A 241 -14.94 -16.85 13.51
CA VAL A 241 -16.25 -17.36 13.98
C VAL A 241 -16.87 -18.30 12.96
N THR A 242 -16.80 -17.94 11.68
CA THR A 242 -17.44 -18.70 10.59
C THR A 242 -16.60 -19.89 10.13
N GLY A 243 -15.30 -19.91 10.43
CA GLY A 243 -14.37 -20.93 9.96
C GLY A 243 -14.12 -20.90 8.44
N SER A 244 -14.45 -19.79 7.78
CA SER A 244 -14.26 -19.59 6.34
C SER A 244 -13.62 -18.23 6.06
N PRO A 245 -12.75 -18.08 5.03
CA PRO A 245 -12.20 -16.79 4.67
C PRO A 245 -13.28 -15.78 4.28
N ALA A 246 -13.04 -14.51 4.60
CA ALA A 246 -13.89 -13.40 4.16
C ALA A 246 -13.14 -12.59 3.09
N THR A 247 -13.77 -12.38 1.93
CA THR A 247 -13.19 -11.63 0.81
C THR A 247 -14.09 -10.46 0.44
N TYR A 248 -13.53 -9.27 0.32
CA TYR A 248 -14.22 -8.08 -0.20
C TYR A 248 -13.47 -7.48 -1.38
N THR A 249 -14.25 -6.98 -2.32
CA THR A 249 -13.79 -6.02 -3.31
C THR A 249 -13.90 -4.61 -2.72
N VAL A 250 -12.81 -3.84 -2.81
CA VAL A 250 -12.71 -2.48 -2.29
C VAL A 250 -12.33 -1.54 -3.45
N ASP A 251 -13.29 -0.72 -3.87
CA ASP A 251 -13.07 0.32 -4.86
C ASP A 251 -12.50 1.58 -4.20
N MET A 252 -11.36 2.04 -4.68
CA MET A 252 -10.77 3.32 -4.30
C MET A 252 -10.77 4.25 -5.53
N PRO A 253 -10.55 5.56 -5.36
CA PRO A 253 -10.35 6.46 -6.50
C PRO A 253 -9.24 5.98 -7.45
N GLY A 254 -8.23 5.30 -6.87
CA GLY A 254 -7.05 4.74 -7.49
C GLY A 254 -7.26 3.48 -8.33
N GLY A 255 -8.41 2.83 -8.18
CA GLY A 255 -8.70 1.50 -8.70
C GLY A 255 -9.14 0.52 -7.62
N GLN A 256 -9.27 -0.74 -8.03
CA GLN A 256 -9.87 -1.79 -7.22
C GLN A 256 -8.82 -2.69 -6.56
N LEU A 257 -9.09 -3.09 -5.32
CA LEU A 257 -8.36 -4.14 -4.61
C LEU A 257 -9.32 -5.23 -4.15
N VAL A 258 -8.81 -6.46 -4.09
CA VAL A 258 -9.50 -7.59 -3.47
C VAL A 258 -8.76 -7.96 -2.21
N ILE A 259 -9.42 -7.86 -1.06
CA ILE A 259 -8.81 -8.17 0.23
C ILE A 259 -9.46 -9.42 0.80
N THR A 260 -8.65 -10.35 1.29
CA THR A 260 -9.13 -11.57 1.96
C THR A 260 -8.55 -11.70 3.36
N GLU A 261 -9.41 -11.85 4.38
CA GLU A 261 -8.99 -12.30 5.72
C GLU A 261 -9.15 -13.82 5.76
N ARG A 262 -8.05 -14.54 5.97
CA ARG A 262 -8.00 -15.99 6.13
C ARG A 262 -8.53 -16.39 7.50
N VAL A 263 -8.87 -17.67 7.66
CA VAL A 263 -9.36 -18.25 8.94
C VAL A 263 -8.33 -18.10 10.05
N ASP A 264 -7.04 -18.16 9.71
CA ASP A 264 -5.97 -17.98 10.67
C ASP A 264 -5.81 -16.51 11.08
N GLY A 265 -6.48 -15.55 10.44
CA GLY A 265 -6.39 -14.10 10.70
C GLY A 265 -5.41 -13.34 9.79
N THR A 266 -4.72 -14.04 8.89
CA THR A 266 -3.83 -13.39 7.90
C THR A 266 -4.66 -12.62 6.87
N VAL A 267 -4.29 -11.37 6.60
CA VAL A 267 -4.94 -10.50 5.61
C VAL A 267 -4.07 -10.46 4.36
N GLU A 268 -4.67 -10.81 3.23
CA GLU A 268 -4.06 -10.76 1.91
C GLU A 268 -4.67 -9.63 1.10
N MET A 269 -3.82 -8.82 0.46
CA MET A 269 -4.24 -7.79 -0.47
C MET A 269 -3.84 -8.18 -1.89
N THR A 270 -4.83 -8.31 -2.77
CA THR A 270 -4.65 -8.62 -4.19
C THR A 270 -5.05 -7.44 -5.05
N GLY A 271 -4.26 -7.16 -6.07
CA GLY A 271 -4.67 -6.23 -7.11
C GLY A 271 -3.60 -6.00 -8.17
N PRO A 272 -3.91 -5.15 -9.15
CA PRO A 272 -3.02 -4.91 -10.27
C PRO A 272 -1.81 -4.07 -9.86
N ALA A 273 -0.75 -4.21 -10.65
CA ALA A 273 0.39 -3.32 -10.67
C ALA A 273 0.76 -3.04 -12.12
N VAL A 274 1.08 -1.79 -12.43
CA VAL A 274 1.33 -1.32 -13.80
C VAL A 274 2.72 -0.72 -13.89
N ILE A 275 3.47 -1.11 -14.92
CA ILE A 275 4.67 -0.40 -15.35
C ILE A 275 4.26 0.50 -16.51
N VAL A 276 4.40 1.81 -16.31
CA VAL A 276 3.93 2.86 -17.23
C VAL A 276 5.01 3.25 -18.23
N ALA A 277 6.25 3.39 -17.76
CA ALA A 277 7.36 3.83 -18.59
C ALA A 277 8.69 3.27 -18.09
N GLU A 278 9.70 3.27 -18.96
CA GLU A 278 11.09 2.97 -18.65
C GLU A 278 11.99 3.96 -19.38
N GLY A 279 13.16 4.26 -18.82
CA GLY A 279 14.07 5.24 -19.40
C GLY A 279 15.39 5.36 -18.68
N LEU A 280 16.17 6.38 -19.06
CA LEU A 280 17.44 6.72 -18.45
C LEU A 280 17.37 8.14 -17.90
N VAL A 281 17.73 8.31 -16.62
CA VAL A 281 18.01 9.62 -16.02
C VAL A 281 19.37 10.11 -16.51
N ASP A 282 19.40 11.36 -16.97
CA ASP A 282 20.63 12.06 -17.38
C ASP A 282 21.63 12.13 -16.21
N PRO A 283 22.86 11.60 -16.36
CA PRO A 283 23.89 11.70 -15.32
C PRO A 283 24.17 13.14 -14.88
N ALA A 284 24.23 14.10 -15.81
CA ALA A 284 24.51 15.50 -15.48
C ALA A 284 23.36 16.15 -14.69
N TRP A 285 22.14 15.59 -14.76
CA TRP A 285 21.05 16.00 -13.89
C TRP A 285 21.21 15.42 -12.49
N LEU A 286 21.66 14.16 -12.33
CA LEU A 286 21.85 13.54 -11.01
C LEU A 286 22.91 14.27 -10.18
N ASP A 287 24.02 14.67 -10.81
CA ASP A 287 25.19 15.28 -10.16
C ASP A 287 24.98 16.74 -9.71
N LYS A 288 23.78 17.30 -9.87
CA LYS A 288 23.45 18.63 -9.34
C LYS A 288 23.30 18.56 -7.81
N GLU A 289 24.32 19.02 -7.10
CA GLU A 289 24.22 19.41 -5.68
C GLU A 289 23.28 20.62 -5.50
#